data_AF-A0A8J3Q2M4-F1
#
_entry.id   AF-A0A8J3Q2M4-F1
#
_cell.length_a   1.000
_cell.length_b   1.000
_cell.length_c   1.000
_cell.angle_alpha   90.00
_cell.angle_beta   90.00
_cell.angle_gamma   90.00
#
_symmetry.space_group_name_H-M   'P 1'
#
loop_
_entity.id
_entity.type
_entity.pdbx_description
1 polymer ?
#
loop_
_entity_poly.entity_id
_entity_poly.type
_entity_poly.pdbx_seq_one_letter_code
_entity_poly.pdbx_strand_id
1 'polypeptide(L)'
;MSPWQTFWAGVAPDHAAALIVTALLPVIWWFGRPLTGHQPAAGPPLPLTQRWAIAGLAATGILHLALPIGHHDNALLTLGFVAAGAAYLWLATRVLRQRSWRLLTALLVTANLIGYLIVITAGGEEPDQVGILTALDELMLFALACNGPSTRRLRRAAASTATVGSVVLVGLVIWISSFAAHQASDLDATLTKGGGTSGEVVDAPHDDGHQHDHAARAQAGVIMRALADHHPTTEQIRAAEQLATKTQASIARFTDIHAAIAAGYQPSGATAGTEVHLENKSFDSKAYILDADHPQALVYVIADGKASLLGAVYRMPVAGRPGPEPGAAITRWHAHNICLTPLPPGAGLPSPFGGCSALSIGATMPEMMHVWTVGNPGGPYAESIDQKWAYDYNSKHGKPWQNGS
;
A
#
# COMPACT_ATOMS: atom_id res chain seq x y z
N MET A 1 -15.38 0.57 5.89
CA MET A 1 -15.13 -0.83 5.49
C MET A 1 -15.02 -1.72 6.73
N SER A 2 -15.30 -3.02 6.62
CA SER A 2 -14.95 -3.95 7.72
C SER A 2 -13.44 -4.21 7.74
N PRO A 3 -12.83 -4.54 8.90
CA PRO A 3 -11.43 -4.93 8.97
C PRO A 3 -11.04 -6.03 7.97
N TRP A 4 -12.00 -6.91 7.65
CA TRP A 4 -11.84 -7.96 6.65
C TRP A 4 -11.65 -7.41 5.23
N GLN A 5 -12.44 -6.42 4.83
CA GLN A 5 -12.32 -5.80 3.51
C GLN A 5 -11.01 -5.02 3.37
N THR A 6 -10.58 -4.33 4.43
CA THR A 6 -9.30 -3.61 4.46
C THR A 6 -8.11 -4.55 4.35
N PHE A 7 -8.16 -5.71 5.00
CA PHE A 7 -7.13 -6.73 4.88
C PHE A 7 -6.96 -7.19 3.43
N TRP A 8 -8.06 -7.61 2.79
CA TRP A 8 -8.05 -8.11 1.40
C TRP A 8 -7.67 -7.06 0.37
N ALA A 9 -7.97 -5.78 0.60
CA ALA A 9 -7.56 -4.70 -0.30
C ALA A 9 -6.03 -4.56 -0.42
N GLY A 10 -5.27 -4.94 0.61
CA GLY A 10 -3.81 -4.90 0.57
C GLY A 10 -3.14 -6.21 0.14
N VAL A 11 -3.90 -7.19 -0.34
CA VAL A 11 -3.38 -8.44 -0.90
C VAL A 11 -3.51 -8.38 -2.41
N ALA A 12 -2.43 -8.63 -3.14
CA ALA A 12 -2.48 -8.73 -4.59
C ALA A 12 -3.38 -9.91 -5.02
N PRO A 13 -4.21 -9.77 -6.08
CA PRO A 13 -5.06 -10.87 -6.56
C PRO A 13 -4.27 -12.16 -6.80
N ASP A 14 -3.07 -12.03 -7.38
CA ASP A 14 -2.17 -13.15 -7.68
C ASP A 14 -1.63 -13.85 -6.42
N HIS A 15 -1.63 -13.14 -5.29
CA HIS A 15 -1.17 -13.67 -4.00
C HIS A 15 -2.30 -14.20 -3.13
N ALA A 16 -3.56 -13.86 -3.42
CA ALA A 16 -4.71 -14.24 -2.61
C ALA A 16 -4.84 -15.77 -2.47
N ALA A 17 -4.66 -16.49 -3.58
CA ALA A 17 -4.70 -17.95 -3.57
C ALA A 17 -3.57 -18.54 -2.70
N ALA A 18 -2.36 -17.99 -2.80
CA ALA A 18 -1.21 -18.44 -2.04
C ALA A 18 -1.41 -18.22 -0.52
N LEU A 19 -1.97 -17.08 -0.13
CA LEU A 19 -2.32 -16.77 1.25
C LEU A 19 -3.36 -17.74 1.81
N ILE A 20 -4.43 -18.01 1.06
CA ILE A 20 -5.51 -18.93 1.48
C ILE A 20 -4.96 -20.35 1.68
N VAL A 21 -4.20 -20.85 0.70
CA VAL A 21 -3.59 -22.18 0.78
C VAL A 21 -2.71 -22.29 2.02
N THR A 22 -1.84 -21.31 2.25
CA THR A 22 -0.92 -21.29 3.40
C THR A 22 -1.68 -21.23 4.73
N ALA A 23 -2.72 -20.41 4.83
CA ALA A 23 -3.53 -20.26 6.03
C ALA A 23 -4.36 -21.51 6.37
N LEU A 24 -4.79 -22.28 5.37
CA LEU A 24 -5.59 -23.50 5.57
C LEU A 24 -4.74 -24.73 5.93
N LEU A 25 -3.44 -24.75 5.67
CA LEU A 25 -2.61 -25.93 5.91
C LEU A 25 -2.56 -26.44 7.35
N PRO A 26 -2.50 -25.61 8.41
CA PRO A 26 -2.58 -26.10 9.78
C PRO A 26 -3.91 -26.81 10.06
N VAL A 27 -5.00 -26.34 9.45
CA VAL A 27 -6.35 -26.89 9.58
C VAL A 27 -6.46 -28.22 8.82
N ILE A 28 -6.01 -28.24 7.56
CA ILE A 28 -5.95 -29.46 6.74
C ILE A 28 -5.09 -30.51 7.43
N TRP A 29 -3.94 -30.12 7.97
CA TRP A 29 -3.07 -31.03 8.71
C TRP A 29 -3.74 -31.54 9.98
N TRP A 30 -4.46 -30.69 10.73
CA TRP A 30 -5.20 -31.10 11.94
C TRP A 30 -6.27 -32.15 11.64
N PHE A 31 -7.11 -31.94 10.61
CA PHE A 31 -8.16 -32.88 10.23
C PHE A 31 -7.65 -34.11 9.48
N GLY A 32 -6.52 -33.98 8.78
CA GLY A 32 -5.86 -35.06 8.05
C GLY A 32 -4.94 -35.93 8.91
N ARG A 33 -4.76 -35.62 10.21
CA ARG A 33 -3.95 -36.48 11.08
C ARG A 33 -4.65 -37.84 11.22
N PRO A 34 -3.99 -38.95 10.88
CA PRO A 34 -4.55 -40.25 11.19
C PRO A 34 -4.75 -40.34 12.71
N LEU A 35 -5.96 -40.74 13.15
CA LEU A 35 -6.31 -40.98 14.56
C LEU A 35 -5.51 -42.13 15.20
N THR A 36 -4.54 -42.70 14.47
CA THR A 36 -3.68 -43.75 14.96
C THR A 36 -2.70 -43.15 15.97
N GLY A 37 -2.87 -43.53 17.24
CA GLY A 37 -2.10 -43.06 18.40
C GLY A 37 -0.61 -43.45 18.41
N HIS A 38 0.05 -43.51 17.26
CA HIS A 38 1.50 -43.57 17.20
C HIS A 38 2.07 -42.20 17.52
N GLN A 39 2.27 -41.93 18.82
CA GLN A 39 3.24 -40.93 19.21
C GLN A 39 4.62 -41.44 18.79
N PRO A 40 5.30 -40.82 17.81
CA PRO A 40 6.70 -41.13 17.57
C PRO A 40 7.45 -40.92 18.88
N ALA A 41 8.34 -41.87 19.21
CA ALA A 41 9.14 -41.81 20.45
C ALA A 41 9.73 -40.41 20.61
N ALA A 42 9.38 -39.74 21.70
CA ALA A 42 9.73 -38.34 21.92
C ALA A 42 11.24 -38.21 22.06
N GLY A 43 11.92 -37.84 20.97
CA GLY A 43 13.28 -37.36 21.03
C GLY A 43 13.37 -36.11 21.92
N PRO A 44 14.59 -35.73 22.36
CA PRO A 44 14.76 -34.52 23.16
C PRO A 44 14.14 -33.31 22.44
N PRO A 45 13.45 -32.42 23.17
CA PRO A 45 12.77 -31.27 22.57
C PRO A 45 13.77 -30.41 21.78
N LEU A 46 13.45 -30.10 20.51
CA LEU A 46 14.28 -29.22 19.70
C LEU A 46 14.42 -27.84 20.36
N PRO A 47 15.60 -27.18 20.28
CA PRO A 47 15.79 -25.81 20.74
C PRO A 47 14.77 -24.85 20.10
N LEU A 48 14.35 -23.81 20.85
CA LEU A 48 13.34 -22.84 20.39
C LEU A 48 13.70 -22.22 19.03
N THR A 49 14.98 -21.89 18.81
CA THR A 49 15.47 -21.35 17.54
C THR A 49 15.28 -22.30 16.36
N GLN A 50 15.44 -23.61 16.57
CA GLN A 50 15.20 -24.60 15.53
C GLN A 50 13.71 -24.77 15.24
N ARG A 51 12.85 -24.66 16.26
CA ARG A 51 11.39 -24.69 16.07
C ARG A 51 10.92 -23.52 15.21
N TRP A 52 11.38 -22.31 15.51
CA TRP A 52 11.09 -21.11 14.70
C TRP A 52 11.67 -21.23 13.29
N ALA A 53 12.89 -21.74 13.15
CA ALA A 53 13.47 -21.98 11.83
C ALA A 53 12.65 -22.98 11.01
N ILE A 54 12.19 -24.09 11.61
CA ILE A 54 11.32 -25.06 10.93
C ILE A 54 10.00 -24.40 10.52
N ALA A 55 9.37 -23.65 11.43
CA ALA A 55 8.11 -22.98 11.17
C ALA A 55 8.22 -21.97 10.02
N GLY A 56 9.20 -21.07 10.06
CA GLY A 56 9.44 -20.08 9.00
C GLY A 56 9.80 -20.75 7.66
N LEU A 57 10.78 -21.67 7.65
CA LEU A 57 11.16 -22.40 6.43
C LEU A 57 9.97 -23.17 5.81
N ALA A 58 9.11 -23.75 6.64
CA ALA A 58 7.91 -24.41 6.15
C ALA A 58 6.89 -23.40 5.59
N ALA A 59 6.60 -22.33 6.35
CA ALA A 59 5.65 -21.31 5.95
C ALA A 59 6.04 -20.63 4.63
N THR A 60 7.28 -20.12 4.54
CA THR A 60 7.78 -19.50 3.31
C THR A 60 7.88 -20.51 2.17
N GLY A 61 8.28 -21.76 2.45
CA GLY A 61 8.38 -22.81 1.44
C GLY A 61 7.04 -23.18 0.81
N ILE A 62 6.01 -23.29 1.65
CA ILE A 62 4.62 -23.48 1.20
C ILE A 62 4.17 -22.28 0.37
N LEU A 63 4.38 -21.07 0.89
CA LEU A 63 3.88 -19.86 0.25
C LEU A 63 4.49 -19.71 -1.14
N HIS A 64 5.81 -19.91 -1.27
CA HIS A 64 6.51 -19.94 -2.55
C HIS A 64 5.98 -21.03 -3.50
N LEU A 65 5.58 -22.21 -3.01
CA LEU A 65 4.96 -23.22 -3.87
C LEU A 65 3.54 -22.87 -4.33
N ALA A 66 2.86 -21.97 -3.61
CA ALA A 66 1.50 -21.55 -3.91
C ALA A 66 1.44 -20.27 -4.77
N LEU A 67 2.47 -19.42 -4.75
CA LEU A 67 2.58 -18.21 -5.58
C LEU A 67 2.43 -18.45 -7.10
N PRO A 68 2.91 -19.57 -7.68
CA PRO A 68 2.67 -19.88 -9.10
C PRO A 68 1.21 -19.96 -9.52
N ILE A 69 0.26 -20.10 -8.58
CA ILE A 69 -1.18 -20.09 -8.91
C ILE A 69 -1.58 -18.75 -9.52
N GLY A 70 -1.07 -17.63 -8.99
CA GLY A 70 -1.28 -16.30 -9.55
C GLY A 70 -0.24 -15.90 -10.61
N HIS A 71 0.99 -16.38 -10.48
CA HIS A 71 2.11 -15.98 -11.37
C HIS A 71 2.37 -16.95 -12.54
N HIS A 72 1.34 -17.64 -13.03
CA HIS A 72 1.48 -18.71 -14.02
C HIS A 72 1.91 -18.21 -15.42
N ASP A 73 1.72 -16.92 -15.70
CA ASP A 73 2.04 -16.31 -17.00
C ASP A 73 3.54 -16.05 -17.20
N ASN A 74 4.35 -16.12 -16.14
CA ASN A 74 5.79 -15.95 -16.21
C ASN A 74 6.52 -17.24 -15.81
N ALA A 75 7.00 -17.98 -16.82
CA ALA A 75 7.70 -19.24 -16.62
C ALA A 75 8.95 -19.09 -15.74
N LEU A 76 9.68 -17.98 -15.83
CA LEU A 76 10.88 -17.76 -15.02
C LEU A 76 10.53 -17.55 -13.55
N LEU A 77 9.52 -16.73 -13.26
CA LEU A 77 9.04 -16.50 -11.89
C LEU A 77 8.42 -17.77 -11.32
N THR A 78 7.59 -18.47 -12.08
CA THR A 78 7.01 -19.76 -11.69
C THR A 78 8.09 -20.78 -11.33
N LEU A 79 9.11 -20.95 -12.17
CA LEU A 79 10.23 -21.85 -11.88
C LEU A 79 11.02 -21.41 -10.65
N GLY A 80 11.26 -20.10 -10.50
CA GLY A 80 11.92 -19.51 -9.35
C GLY A 80 11.17 -19.81 -8.05
N PHE A 81 9.87 -19.55 -8.02
CA PHE A 81 8.98 -19.82 -6.89
C PHE A 81 8.95 -21.31 -6.53
N VAL A 82 8.79 -22.20 -7.52
CA VAL A 82 8.80 -23.65 -7.27
C VAL A 82 10.14 -24.12 -6.73
N ALA A 83 11.25 -23.67 -7.31
CA ALA A 83 12.59 -24.02 -6.87
C ALA A 83 12.88 -23.51 -5.45
N ALA A 84 12.54 -22.25 -5.16
CA ALA A 84 12.70 -21.66 -3.84
C ALA A 84 11.84 -22.38 -2.79
N GLY A 85 10.56 -22.63 -3.10
CA GLY A 85 9.64 -23.34 -2.24
C GLY A 85 10.12 -24.74 -1.88
N ALA A 86 10.55 -25.52 -2.89
CA ALA A 86 11.15 -26.83 -2.68
C ALA A 86 12.44 -26.76 -1.85
N ALA A 87 13.31 -25.78 -2.08
CA ALA A 87 14.55 -25.59 -1.35
C ALA A 87 14.30 -25.23 0.13
N TYR A 88 13.31 -24.39 0.43
CA TYR A 88 12.90 -24.06 1.79
C TYR A 88 12.34 -25.25 2.54
N LEU A 89 11.44 -26.03 1.92
CA LEU A 89 10.93 -27.26 2.52
C LEU A 89 12.05 -28.29 2.74
N TRP A 90 12.97 -28.43 1.79
CA TRP A 90 14.14 -29.27 1.96
C TRP A 90 15.02 -28.81 3.14
N LEU A 91 15.23 -27.51 3.32
CA LEU A 91 15.94 -26.96 4.47
C LEU A 91 15.20 -27.24 5.78
N ALA A 92 13.88 -27.13 5.82
CA ALA A 92 13.08 -27.49 6.99
C ALA A 92 13.32 -28.97 7.39
N THR A 93 13.36 -29.90 6.42
CA THR A 93 13.69 -31.31 6.69
C THR A 93 15.12 -31.49 7.20
N ARG A 94 16.09 -30.64 6.79
CA ARG A 94 17.45 -30.68 7.33
C ARG A 94 17.49 -30.24 8.78
N VAL A 95 16.74 -29.21 9.17
CA VAL A 95 16.64 -28.79 10.58
C VAL A 95 16.06 -29.93 11.42
N LEU A 96 14.98 -30.57 10.96
CA LEU A 96 14.37 -31.73 11.63
C LEU A 96 15.35 -32.90 11.79
N ARG A 97 16.19 -33.15 10.78
CA ARG A 97 17.24 -34.18 10.80
C ARG A 97 18.54 -33.72 11.50
N GLN A 98 18.51 -32.57 12.18
CA GLN A 98 19.66 -31.95 12.86
C GLN A 98 20.90 -31.79 11.98
N ARG A 99 20.71 -31.59 10.68
CA ARG A 99 21.79 -31.33 9.71
C ARG A 99 22.09 -29.83 9.61
N SER A 100 23.24 -29.50 9.03
CA SER A 100 23.60 -28.11 8.74
C SER A 100 22.56 -27.45 7.82
N TRP A 101 22.04 -26.28 8.21
CA TRP A 101 21.02 -25.54 7.47
C TRP A 101 21.37 -24.05 7.32
N ARG A 102 21.98 -23.46 8.34
CA ARG A 102 22.25 -22.02 8.47
C ARG A 102 22.87 -21.36 7.23
N LEU A 103 23.98 -21.88 6.72
CA LEU A 103 24.65 -21.28 5.55
C LEU A 103 23.75 -21.30 4.30
N LEU A 104 23.11 -22.45 4.05
CA LEU A 104 22.26 -22.62 2.88
C LEU A 104 20.99 -21.75 2.99
N THR A 105 20.42 -21.63 4.19
CA THR A 105 19.30 -20.71 4.46
C THR A 105 19.72 -19.26 4.24
N ALA A 106 20.88 -18.83 4.75
CA ALA A 106 21.35 -17.46 4.55
C ALA A 106 21.55 -17.13 3.05
N LEU A 107 22.13 -18.06 2.28
CA LEU A 107 22.32 -17.90 0.83
C LEU A 107 20.99 -17.87 0.08
N LEU A 108 20.09 -18.81 0.36
CA LEU A 108 18.78 -18.89 -0.29
C LEU A 108 17.95 -17.64 -0.01
N VAL A 109 17.85 -17.23 1.25
CA VAL A 109 17.12 -16.01 1.64
C VAL A 109 17.73 -14.78 0.97
N THR A 110 19.06 -14.66 0.94
CA THR A 110 19.70 -13.51 0.28
C THR A 110 19.35 -13.48 -1.21
N ALA A 111 19.41 -14.62 -1.89
CA ALA A 111 19.06 -14.73 -3.30
C ALA A 111 17.59 -14.37 -3.55
N ASN A 112 16.68 -14.86 -2.70
CA ASN A 112 15.25 -14.57 -2.79
C ASN A 112 14.94 -13.10 -2.53
N LEU A 113 15.48 -12.51 -1.47
CA LEU A 113 15.29 -11.09 -1.17
C LEU A 113 15.83 -10.24 -2.32
N ILE A 114 17.00 -10.54 -2.88
CA ILE A 114 17.52 -9.82 -4.05
C ILE A 114 16.59 -10.00 -5.26
N GLY A 115 16.11 -11.21 -5.53
CA GLY A 115 15.15 -11.48 -6.60
C GLY A 115 13.87 -10.67 -6.44
N TYR A 116 13.30 -10.67 -5.24
CA TYR A 116 12.14 -9.87 -4.89
C TYR A 116 12.38 -8.37 -5.10
N LEU A 117 13.50 -7.84 -4.60
CA LEU A 117 13.87 -6.43 -4.79
C LEU A 117 14.02 -6.08 -6.28
N ILE A 118 14.58 -6.97 -7.10
CA ILE A 118 14.68 -6.77 -8.55
C ILE A 118 13.29 -6.72 -9.20
N VAL A 119 12.41 -7.66 -8.86
CA VAL A 119 11.04 -7.72 -9.42
C VAL A 119 10.26 -6.45 -9.08
N ILE A 120 10.27 -6.01 -7.82
CA ILE A 120 9.53 -4.81 -7.41
C ILE A 120 10.13 -3.52 -7.96
N THR A 121 11.45 -3.44 -8.15
CA THR A 121 12.08 -2.24 -8.74
C THR A 121 11.98 -2.20 -10.26
N ALA A 122 11.83 -3.35 -10.92
CA ALA A 122 11.54 -3.45 -12.34
C ALA A 122 10.04 -3.26 -12.67
N GLY A 123 9.19 -3.09 -11.65
CA GLY A 123 7.74 -2.95 -11.84
C GLY A 123 7.04 -4.26 -12.23
N GLY A 124 7.69 -5.41 -12.01
CA GLY A 124 7.08 -6.72 -12.27
C GLY A 124 6.06 -7.15 -11.21
N GLU A 125 6.10 -6.53 -10.03
CA GLU A 125 5.18 -6.76 -8.92
C GLU A 125 5.16 -5.51 -8.02
N GLU A 126 4.03 -5.22 -7.38
CA GLU A 126 3.95 -4.19 -6.34
C GLU A 126 4.13 -4.80 -4.95
N PRO A 127 4.79 -4.13 -4.00
CA PRO A 127 4.84 -4.61 -2.62
C PRO A 127 3.44 -4.67 -2.00
N ASP A 128 2.92 -5.87 -1.76
CA ASP A 128 1.64 -6.12 -1.11
C ASP A 128 1.83 -6.76 0.28
N GLN A 129 0.74 -6.99 1.02
CA GLN A 129 0.82 -7.58 2.36
C GLN A 129 1.46 -8.98 2.37
N VAL A 130 1.25 -9.79 1.32
CA VAL A 130 1.81 -11.14 1.24
C VAL A 130 3.30 -11.10 0.94
N GLY A 131 3.74 -10.27 -0.01
CA GLY A 131 5.15 -10.04 -0.31
C GLY A 131 5.91 -9.48 0.88
N ILE A 132 5.34 -8.48 1.58
CA ILE A 132 5.90 -7.91 2.81
C ILE A 132 6.02 -8.95 3.91
N LEU A 133 4.97 -9.75 4.15
CA LEU A 133 4.99 -10.80 5.17
C LEU A 133 6.05 -11.86 4.85
N THR A 134 6.19 -12.24 3.59
CA THR A 134 7.21 -13.18 3.11
C THR A 134 8.60 -12.63 3.36
N ALA A 135 8.86 -11.37 2.98
CA ALA A 135 10.14 -10.71 3.21
C ALA A 135 10.49 -10.60 4.69
N LEU A 136 9.50 -10.36 5.57
CA LEU A 136 9.71 -10.32 7.02
C LEU A 136 10.07 -11.70 7.60
N ASP A 137 9.40 -12.77 7.17
CA ASP A 137 9.76 -14.13 7.59
C ASP A 137 11.15 -14.51 7.07
N GLU A 138 11.47 -14.17 5.83
CA GLU A 138 12.80 -14.37 5.25
C GLU A 138 13.89 -13.60 6.02
N LEU A 139 13.67 -12.33 6.36
CA LEU A 139 14.59 -11.55 7.20
C LEU A 139 14.78 -12.15 8.59
N MET A 140 13.72 -12.69 9.19
CA MET A 140 13.82 -13.46 10.44
C MET A 140 14.67 -14.73 10.24
N LEU A 141 14.45 -15.49 9.17
CA LEU A 141 15.23 -16.69 8.84
C LEU A 141 16.71 -16.34 8.59
N PHE A 142 16.99 -15.23 7.93
CA PHE A 142 18.35 -14.70 7.74
C PHE A 142 18.99 -14.37 9.09
N ALA A 143 18.28 -13.66 9.97
CA ALA A 143 18.74 -13.36 11.33
C ALA A 143 19.06 -14.64 12.11
N LEU A 144 18.15 -15.62 12.09
CA LEU A 144 18.31 -16.91 12.75
C LEU A 144 19.50 -17.69 12.19
N ALA A 145 19.72 -17.65 10.88
CA ALA A 145 20.82 -18.33 10.20
C ALA A 145 22.18 -17.71 10.56
N CYS A 146 22.30 -16.39 10.43
CA CYS A 146 23.53 -15.61 10.62
C CYS A 146 23.94 -15.49 12.10
N ASN A 147 22.99 -15.30 13.01
CA ASN A 147 23.26 -15.10 14.45
C ASN A 147 23.35 -16.42 15.23
N GLY A 148 24.10 -17.38 14.69
CA GLY A 148 24.37 -18.65 15.36
C GLY A 148 25.34 -18.52 16.55
N PRO A 149 25.37 -19.53 17.45
CA PRO A 149 26.31 -19.54 18.56
C PRO A 149 27.75 -19.40 18.04
N SER A 150 28.39 -18.29 18.41
CA SER A 150 29.77 -17.95 18.06
C SER A 150 30.50 -17.39 19.27
N THR A 151 31.74 -17.84 19.47
CA THR A 151 32.66 -17.29 20.47
C THR A 151 33.42 -16.07 19.99
N ARG A 152 33.48 -15.81 18.66
CA ARG A 152 34.22 -14.68 18.08
C ARG A 152 33.35 -13.43 18.04
N ARG A 153 33.71 -12.41 18.83
CA ARG A 153 32.98 -11.12 18.91
C ARG A 153 32.79 -10.46 17.54
N LEU A 154 33.83 -10.43 16.71
CA LEU A 154 33.76 -9.82 15.38
C LEU A 154 32.72 -10.51 14.47
N ARG A 155 32.65 -11.84 14.50
CA ARG A 155 31.66 -12.60 13.70
C ARG A 155 30.24 -12.29 14.15
N ARG A 156 30.03 -12.15 15.47
CA ARG A 156 28.73 -11.79 16.04
C ARG A 156 28.33 -10.37 15.64
N ALA A 157 29.24 -9.41 15.78
CA ALA A 157 29.00 -8.02 15.37
C ALA A 157 28.66 -7.95 13.87
N ALA A 158 29.46 -8.59 13.01
CA ALA A 158 29.21 -8.62 11.57
C ALA A 158 27.84 -9.26 11.22
N ALA A 159 27.45 -10.36 11.88
CA ALA A 159 26.15 -11.00 11.66
C ALA A 159 24.98 -10.08 12.08
N SER A 160 25.09 -9.42 13.22
CA SER A 160 24.06 -8.48 13.68
C SER A 160 23.97 -7.24 12.78
N THR A 161 25.10 -6.67 12.37
CA THR A 161 25.14 -5.56 11.41
C THR A 161 24.53 -5.98 10.07
N ALA A 162 24.85 -7.17 9.57
CA ALA A 162 24.26 -7.68 8.33
C ALA A 162 22.74 -7.83 8.46
N THR A 163 22.23 -8.41 9.55
CA THR A 163 20.79 -8.50 9.80
C THR A 163 20.11 -7.14 9.82
N VAL A 164 20.64 -6.18 10.59
CA VAL A 164 20.07 -4.83 10.68
C VAL A 164 20.13 -4.12 9.32
N GLY A 165 21.26 -4.22 8.62
CA GLY A 165 21.44 -3.64 7.30
C GLY A 165 20.46 -4.20 6.27
N SER A 166 20.23 -5.52 6.27
CA SER A 166 19.25 -6.16 5.39
C SER A 166 17.83 -5.71 5.68
N VAL A 167 17.42 -5.61 6.95
CA VAL A 167 16.08 -5.13 7.33
C VAL A 167 15.87 -3.69 6.86
N VAL A 168 16.85 -2.81 7.10
CA VAL A 168 16.78 -1.41 6.69
C VAL A 168 16.73 -1.29 5.17
N LEU A 169 17.59 -2.01 4.45
CA LEU A 169 17.66 -1.96 2.99
C LEU A 169 16.35 -2.45 2.36
N VAL A 170 15.89 -3.64 2.74
CA VAL A 170 14.66 -4.23 2.18
C VAL A 170 13.46 -3.34 2.49
N GLY A 171 13.34 -2.87 3.73
CA GLY A 171 12.26 -1.95 4.12
C GLY A 171 12.29 -0.63 3.36
N LEU A 172 13.47 -0.05 3.12
CA LEU A 172 13.64 1.19 2.36
C LEU A 172 13.30 1.00 0.88
N VAL A 173 13.69 -0.12 0.26
CA VAL A 173 13.34 -0.39 -1.14
C VAL A 173 11.84 -0.63 -1.28
N ILE A 174 11.23 -1.45 -0.42
CA ILE A 174 9.77 -1.65 -0.40
C ILE A 174 9.07 -0.30 -0.29
N TRP A 175 9.51 0.56 0.65
CA TRP A 175 8.96 1.90 0.81
C TRP A 175 9.07 2.74 -0.46
N ILE A 176 10.28 2.85 -1.05
CA ILE A 176 10.50 3.61 -2.28
C ILE A 176 9.67 3.06 -3.44
N SER A 177 9.63 1.73 -3.61
CA SER A 177 8.85 1.07 -4.66
C SER A 177 7.36 1.31 -4.50
N SER A 178 6.83 1.23 -3.27
CA SER A 178 5.44 1.63 -2.99
C SER A 178 5.22 3.09 -3.41
N PHE A 179 6.07 4.03 -3.00
CA PHE A 179 5.98 5.43 -3.42
C PHE A 179 6.06 5.64 -4.94
N ALA A 180 6.90 4.88 -5.64
CA ALA A 180 7.08 4.99 -7.09
C ALA A 180 5.90 4.41 -7.88
N ALA A 181 5.33 3.29 -7.44
CA ALA A 181 4.15 2.68 -8.04
C ALA A 181 2.98 3.67 -8.07
N HIS A 182 2.80 4.47 -7.02
CA HIS A 182 1.82 5.57 -7.00
C HIS A 182 2.05 6.63 -8.06
N GLN A 183 3.29 6.97 -8.37
CA GLN A 183 3.57 7.94 -9.43
C GLN A 183 3.32 7.34 -10.82
N ALA A 184 3.53 6.04 -11.00
CA ALA A 184 3.36 5.36 -12.29
C ALA A 184 1.89 5.08 -12.63
N SER A 185 1.04 4.77 -11.65
CA SER A 185 -0.41 4.62 -11.83
C SER A 185 -1.07 5.90 -12.34
N ASP A 186 -0.49 7.06 -12.02
CA ASP A 186 -0.93 8.37 -12.52
C ASP A 186 -0.56 8.58 -14.00
N LEU A 187 0.49 7.93 -14.53
CA LEU A 187 0.89 8.00 -15.94
C LEU A 187 0.09 7.07 -16.86
N ASP A 188 -0.26 5.86 -16.42
CA ASP A 188 -0.95 4.88 -17.31
C ASP A 188 -2.43 5.24 -17.55
N ALA A 189 -3.07 5.91 -16.57
CA ALA A 189 -4.35 6.58 -16.75
C ALA A 189 -4.31 7.72 -17.79
N THR A 190 -3.12 8.24 -18.08
CA THR A 190 -2.88 9.31 -19.07
C THR A 190 -2.82 8.75 -20.50
N LEU A 191 -2.37 7.50 -20.69
CA LEU A 191 -2.23 6.88 -22.02
C LEU A 191 -3.53 6.22 -22.52
N THR A 192 -4.40 5.75 -21.63
CA THR A 192 -5.70 5.17 -22.00
C THR A 192 -6.77 6.21 -22.33
N LYS A 193 -6.55 7.50 -22.03
CA LYS A 193 -7.47 8.61 -22.38
C LYS A 193 -6.96 9.60 -23.43
N GLY A 194 -5.75 9.40 -23.95
CA GLY A 194 -5.16 10.21 -25.01
C GLY A 194 -5.66 9.87 -26.42
N GLY A 195 -6.98 9.88 -26.66
CA GLY A 195 -7.56 9.51 -27.95
C GLY A 195 -8.95 10.08 -28.18
N GLY A 196 -9.09 11.41 -28.12
CA GLY A 196 -10.38 12.10 -28.26
C GLY A 196 -10.34 13.25 -29.26
N THR A 197 -10.01 12.98 -30.53
CA THR A 197 -10.36 13.87 -31.65
C THR A 197 -10.95 13.04 -32.80
N SER A 198 -12.28 13.16 -32.96
CA SER A 198 -13.08 12.96 -34.17
C SER A 198 -12.74 11.82 -35.14
N GLY A 199 -13.67 10.86 -35.24
CA GLY A 199 -13.95 10.14 -36.50
C GLY A 199 -13.59 8.65 -36.53
N GLU A 200 -14.60 7.85 -36.92
CA GLU A 200 -14.51 6.51 -37.51
C GLU A 200 -14.41 5.30 -36.58
N VAL A 201 -15.48 4.49 -36.64
CA VAL A 201 -15.59 3.16 -36.04
C VAL A 201 -14.65 2.22 -36.79
N VAL A 202 -13.59 1.78 -36.14
CA VAL A 202 -12.77 0.65 -36.60
C VAL A 202 -12.68 -0.34 -35.46
N ASP A 203 -13.30 -1.50 -35.65
CA ASP A 203 -13.15 -2.68 -34.81
C ASP A 203 -11.66 -3.04 -34.70
N ALA A 204 -11.09 -2.91 -33.50
CA ALA A 204 -9.78 -3.45 -33.15
C ALA A 204 -9.98 -4.66 -32.20
N PRO A 205 -9.17 -5.72 -32.33
CA PRO A 205 -9.43 -7.00 -31.66
C PRO A 205 -9.24 -6.87 -30.15
N HIS A 206 -10.19 -7.41 -29.39
CA HIS A 206 -10.07 -7.61 -27.95
C HIS A 206 -8.87 -8.54 -27.67
N ASP A 207 -7.79 -7.97 -27.15
CA ASP A 207 -6.76 -8.72 -26.43
C ASP A 207 -7.24 -8.84 -24.98
N ASP A 208 -7.63 -10.06 -24.59
CA ASP A 208 -8.10 -10.43 -23.24
C ASP A 208 -6.92 -10.44 -22.24
N GLY A 209 -6.16 -9.35 -22.19
CA GLY A 209 -5.13 -9.11 -21.17
C GLY A 209 -5.75 -8.37 -20.00
N HIS A 210 -6.03 -9.07 -18.90
CA HIS A 210 -6.51 -8.49 -17.66
C HIS A 210 -5.57 -7.38 -17.14
N GLN A 211 -5.82 -6.14 -17.53
CA GLN A 211 -5.20 -4.96 -16.94
C GLN A 211 -5.80 -4.76 -15.55
N HIS A 212 -5.07 -5.20 -14.53
CA HIS A 212 -5.41 -4.87 -13.16
C HIS A 212 -5.06 -3.40 -12.90
N ASP A 213 -6.09 -2.64 -12.51
CA ASP A 213 -6.01 -1.30 -11.93
C ASP A 213 -4.78 -1.24 -11.01
N HIS A 214 -3.74 -0.52 -11.43
CA HIS A 214 -2.48 -0.27 -10.71
C HIS A 214 -2.67 0.68 -9.50
N ALA A 215 -3.91 0.79 -9.01
CA ALA A 215 -4.27 1.61 -7.89
C ALA A 215 -4.01 0.87 -6.57
N ALA A 216 -2.84 1.16 -5.99
CA ALA A 216 -2.64 1.33 -4.55
C ALA A 216 -2.87 0.12 -3.62
N ARG A 217 -1.95 -0.86 -3.67
CA ARG A 217 -2.00 -2.03 -2.75
C ARG A 217 -1.10 -1.98 -1.51
N ALA A 218 -0.24 -0.97 -1.35
CA ALA A 218 0.35 -0.64 -0.04
C ALA A 218 0.96 0.77 0.00
N GLN A 219 0.14 1.81 0.18
CA GLN A 219 0.67 3.03 0.80
C GLN A 219 0.90 2.72 2.27
N ALA A 220 2.14 2.93 2.74
CA ALA A 220 2.44 2.90 4.16
C ALA A 220 1.59 3.96 4.88
N GLY A 221 0.44 3.53 5.40
CA GLY A 221 -0.49 4.40 6.09
C GLY A 221 -1.66 4.95 5.29
N VAL A 222 -1.95 4.48 4.07
CA VAL A 222 -3.24 4.78 3.40
C VAL A 222 -3.98 3.49 3.09
N ILE A 223 -5.25 3.48 3.43
CA ILE A 223 -6.21 2.40 3.25
C ILE A 223 -7.13 2.83 2.12
N MET A 224 -6.97 2.19 0.97
CA MET A 224 -7.90 2.35 -0.14
C MET A 224 -9.16 1.54 0.08
N ARG A 225 -10.28 2.06 -0.41
CA ARG A 225 -11.49 1.26 -0.51
C ARG A 225 -11.41 0.34 -1.73
N ALA A 226 -11.67 -0.95 -1.49
CA ALA A 226 -11.91 -1.91 -2.55
C ALA A 226 -13.06 -1.44 -3.45
N LEU A 227 -12.82 -1.41 -4.75
CA LEU A 227 -13.81 -0.97 -5.72
C LEU A 227 -14.94 -1.96 -5.83
N ALA A 228 -16.11 -1.47 -6.25
CA ALA A 228 -17.20 -2.35 -6.64
C ALA A 228 -16.80 -3.15 -7.88
N ASP A 229 -17.01 -4.47 -7.85
CA ASP A 229 -16.66 -5.42 -8.93
C ASP A 229 -17.51 -5.29 -10.20
N HIS A 230 -18.26 -4.19 -10.34
CA HIS A 230 -19.12 -3.92 -11.48
C HIS A 230 -18.73 -2.61 -12.19
N HIS A 231 -18.90 -2.57 -13.51
CA HIS A 231 -18.74 -1.33 -14.25
C HIS A 231 -19.74 -0.27 -13.76
N PRO A 232 -19.33 1.01 -13.64
CA PRO A 232 -20.22 2.09 -13.24
C PRO A 232 -21.42 2.21 -14.17
N THR A 233 -22.61 2.36 -13.60
CA THR A 233 -23.83 2.66 -14.36
C THR A 233 -23.78 4.09 -14.92
N THR A 234 -24.59 4.36 -15.94
CA THR A 234 -24.74 5.73 -16.49
C THR A 234 -25.19 6.74 -15.44
N GLU A 235 -26.01 6.31 -14.47
CA GLU A 235 -26.43 7.17 -13.36
C GLU A 235 -25.27 7.50 -12.42
N GLN A 236 -24.40 6.51 -12.15
CA GLN A 236 -23.20 6.71 -11.33
C GLN A 236 -22.18 7.62 -12.03
N ILE A 237 -21.96 7.45 -13.33
CA ILE A 237 -21.12 8.35 -14.14
C ILE A 237 -21.65 9.78 -14.02
N ARG A 238 -22.95 9.98 -14.25
CA ARG A 238 -23.58 11.31 -14.16
C ARG A 238 -23.48 11.90 -12.74
N ALA A 239 -23.68 11.10 -11.71
CA ALA A 239 -23.59 11.56 -10.32
C ALA A 239 -22.15 11.97 -9.96
N ALA A 240 -21.14 11.24 -10.45
CA ALA A 240 -19.74 11.62 -10.31
C ALA A 240 -19.43 12.93 -11.05
N GLU A 241 -19.91 13.13 -12.27
CA GLU A 241 -19.73 14.38 -13.02
C GLU A 241 -20.42 15.57 -12.32
N GLN A 242 -21.64 15.36 -11.82
CA GLN A 242 -22.41 16.37 -11.10
C GLN A 242 -21.71 16.80 -9.82
N LEU A 243 -21.17 15.85 -9.05
CA LEU A 243 -20.43 16.15 -7.82
C LEU A 243 -19.16 16.97 -8.12
N ALA A 244 -18.39 16.59 -9.14
CA ALA A 244 -17.19 17.32 -9.53
C ALA A 244 -17.52 18.76 -9.98
N THR A 245 -18.55 18.90 -10.82
CA THR A 245 -19.02 20.21 -11.31
C THR A 245 -19.56 21.08 -10.18
N LYS A 246 -20.38 20.52 -9.27
CA LYS A 246 -20.91 21.26 -8.12
C LYS A 246 -19.77 21.70 -7.19
N THR A 247 -18.80 20.83 -6.96
CA THR A 247 -17.61 21.14 -6.15
C THR A 247 -16.86 22.31 -6.76
N GLN A 248 -16.53 22.25 -8.06
CA GLN A 248 -15.84 23.32 -8.77
C GLN A 248 -16.58 24.66 -8.67
N ALA A 249 -17.89 24.66 -8.89
CA ALA A 249 -18.70 25.87 -8.82
C ALA A 249 -18.71 26.47 -7.40
N SER A 250 -18.88 25.65 -6.37
CA SER A 250 -18.91 26.11 -4.98
C SER A 250 -17.57 26.69 -4.55
N ILE A 251 -16.47 25.98 -4.80
CA ILE A 251 -15.15 26.40 -4.31
C ILE A 251 -14.50 27.50 -5.16
N ALA A 252 -15.09 27.89 -6.29
CA ALA A 252 -14.54 28.92 -7.17
C ALA A 252 -14.18 30.23 -6.45
N ARG A 253 -14.97 30.62 -5.44
CA ARG A 253 -14.70 31.80 -4.58
C ARG A 253 -13.37 31.71 -3.81
N PHE A 254 -12.89 30.51 -3.57
CA PHE A 254 -11.65 30.20 -2.85
C PHE A 254 -10.42 30.10 -3.77
N THR A 255 -10.56 30.43 -5.06
CA THR A 255 -9.40 30.62 -5.94
C THR A 255 -8.42 31.66 -5.35
N ASP A 256 -8.94 32.61 -4.56
CA ASP A 256 -8.13 33.41 -3.65
C ASP A 256 -8.03 32.73 -2.27
N ILE A 257 -6.80 32.36 -1.89
CA ILE A 257 -6.53 31.71 -0.60
C ILE A 257 -6.90 32.61 0.60
N HIS A 258 -6.85 33.93 0.46
CA HIS A 258 -7.28 34.85 1.52
C HIS A 258 -8.79 34.74 1.78
N ALA A 259 -9.59 34.48 0.74
CA ALA A 259 -11.02 34.25 0.89
C ALA A 259 -11.31 32.93 1.62
N ALA A 260 -10.49 31.89 1.43
CA ALA A 260 -10.59 30.65 2.18
C ALA A 260 -10.28 30.87 3.67
N ILE A 261 -9.20 31.59 3.98
CA ILE A 261 -8.83 31.92 5.36
C ILE A 261 -9.90 32.76 6.05
N ALA A 262 -10.43 33.77 5.37
CA ALA A 262 -11.54 34.59 5.88
C ALA A 262 -12.82 33.78 6.13
N ALA A 263 -13.05 32.71 5.36
CA ALA A 263 -14.15 31.78 5.56
C ALA A 263 -13.90 30.72 6.65
N GLY A 264 -12.76 30.79 7.34
CA GLY A 264 -12.43 29.93 8.49
C GLY A 264 -11.63 28.68 8.15
N TYR A 265 -11.12 28.55 6.92
CA TYR A 265 -10.18 27.49 6.57
C TYR A 265 -8.77 27.83 7.09
N GLN A 266 -8.07 26.86 7.67
CA GLN A 266 -6.75 27.04 8.27
C GLN A 266 -5.78 25.96 7.80
N PRO A 267 -4.49 26.28 7.55
CA PRO A 267 -3.50 25.28 7.18
C PRO A 267 -3.43 24.15 8.21
N SER A 268 -3.46 22.91 7.73
CA SER A 268 -3.29 21.71 8.55
C SER A 268 -2.08 20.95 8.04
N GLY A 269 -0.98 20.97 8.81
CA GLY A 269 0.27 20.33 8.43
C GLY A 269 1.18 21.23 7.58
N ALA A 270 1.50 20.79 6.36
CA ALA A 270 2.44 21.49 5.49
C ALA A 270 1.89 22.85 5.02
N THR A 271 2.73 23.88 5.00
CA THR A 271 2.34 25.25 4.60
C THR A 271 2.84 25.63 3.21
N ALA A 272 3.54 24.73 2.52
CA ALA A 272 4.06 24.87 1.16
C ALA A 272 4.19 23.48 0.50
N GLY A 273 4.13 23.42 -0.83
CA GLY A 273 4.14 22.17 -1.60
C GLY A 273 2.92 22.05 -2.53
N THR A 274 2.67 20.85 -3.07
CA THR A 274 1.64 20.60 -4.10
C THR A 274 0.27 20.21 -3.57
N GLU A 275 0.19 19.77 -2.31
CA GLU A 275 -1.05 19.31 -1.67
C GLU A 275 -1.18 19.91 -0.27
N VAL A 276 -1.20 21.24 -0.21
CA VAL A 276 -1.40 21.98 1.04
C VAL A 276 -2.88 22.00 1.39
N HIS A 277 -3.26 21.30 2.47
CA HIS A 277 -4.62 21.26 2.98
C HIS A 277 -4.90 22.44 3.90
N LEU A 278 -5.95 23.18 3.57
CA LEU A 278 -6.58 24.15 4.45
C LEU A 278 -7.89 23.52 4.95
N GLU A 279 -7.99 23.24 6.24
CA GLU A 279 -9.13 22.56 6.88
C GLU A 279 -10.07 23.55 7.55
N ASN A 280 -11.38 23.26 7.51
CA ASN A 280 -12.39 23.98 8.29
C ASN A 280 -12.95 23.08 9.38
N LYS A 281 -12.35 23.14 10.58
CA LYS A 281 -12.74 22.31 11.73
C LYS A 281 -14.20 22.48 12.15
N SER A 282 -14.84 23.61 11.81
CA SER A 282 -16.26 23.81 12.12
C SER A 282 -17.17 22.86 11.34
N PHE A 283 -16.72 22.38 10.17
CA PHE A 283 -17.47 21.46 9.32
C PHE A 283 -17.29 20.00 9.74
N ASP A 284 -16.17 19.63 10.35
CA ASP A 284 -15.93 18.28 10.86
C ASP A 284 -16.98 17.85 11.91
N SER A 285 -17.40 18.80 12.75
CA SER A 285 -18.40 18.56 13.80
C SER A 285 -19.86 18.49 13.30
N LYS A 286 -20.11 18.90 12.04
CA LYS A 286 -21.47 19.09 11.50
C LYS A 286 -21.96 17.94 10.61
N ALA A 287 -21.19 16.86 10.52
CA ALA A 287 -21.54 15.64 9.81
C ALA A 287 -21.97 15.83 8.34
N TYR A 288 -21.44 16.86 7.65
CA TYR A 288 -21.60 17.03 6.22
C TYR A 288 -20.95 15.86 5.48
N ILE A 289 -21.67 15.25 4.53
CA ILE A 289 -21.17 14.14 3.72
C ILE A 289 -21.38 14.53 2.25
N LEU A 290 -20.28 14.68 1.50
CA LEU A 290 -20.29 15.13 0.10
C LEU A 290 -21.11 16.41 -0.14
N ASP A 291 -21.11 17.32 0.82
CA ASP A 291 -21.74 18.63 0.67
C ASP A 291 -20.76 19.62 0.05
N ALA A 292 -20.89 19.82 -1.27
CA ALA A 292 -20.05 20.76 -2.02
C ALA A 292 -20.09 22.20 -1.51
N ASP A 293 -21.13 22.60 -0.77
CA ASP A 293 -21.21 23.96 -0.22
C ASP A 293 -20.37 24.10 1.07
N HIS A 294 -20.03 22.98 1.70
CA HIS A 294 -19.28 22.89 2.97
C HIS A 294 -18.18 21.82 2.94
N PRO A 295 -17.19 21.90 2.01
CA PRO A 295 -16.10 20.93 1.97
C PRO A 295 -15.22 21.06 3.22
N GLN A 296 -14.86 19.95 3.85
CA GLN A 296 -14.09 19.94 5.09
C GLN A 296 -12.66 20.47 4.89
N ALA A 297 -12.07 20.28 3.72
CA ALA A 297 -10.81 20.91 3.37
C ALA A 297 -10.76 21.37 1.91
N LEU A 298 -9.89 22.35 1.67
CA LEU A 298 -9.48 22.82 0.35
C LEU A 298 -8.01 22.43 0.14
N VAL A 299 -7.66 22.08 -1.09
CA VAL A 299 -6.29 21.68 -1.46
C VAL A 299 -5.68 22.72 -2.37
N TYR A 300 -4.50 23.20 -1.99
CA TYR A 300 -3.72 24.18 -2.76
C TYR A 300 -2.36 23.62 -3.13
N VAL A 301 -1.84 24.08 -4.26
CA VAL A 301 -0.39 24.15 -4.46
C VAL A 301 0.09 25.53 -4.00
N ILE A 302 1.11 25.57 -3.16
CA ILE A 302 1.73 26.78 -2.65
C ILE A 302 3.23 26.70 -2.87
N ALA A 303 3.74 27.52 -3.78
CA ALA A 303 5.15 27.60 -4.13
C ALA A 303 5.48 28.98 -4.71
N ASP A 304 6.73 29.41 -4.57
CA ASP A 304 7.25 30.65 -5.17
C ASP A 304 6.42 31.91 -4.88
N GLY A 305 5.90 32.01 -3.65
CA GLY A 305 5.06 33.12 -3.22
C GLY A 305 3.71 33.19 -3.95
N LYS A 306 3.24 32.06 -4.49
CA LYS A 306 1.94 31.92 -5.15
C LYS A 306 1.15 30.74 -4.60
N ALA A 307 -0.17 30.86 -4.62
CA ALA A 307 -1.10 29.80 -4.30
C ALA A 307 -2.12 29.60 -5.42
N SER A 308 -2.39 28.33 -5.77
CA SER A 308 -3.47 27.92 -6.67
C SER A 308 -4.34 26.88 -6.01
N LEU A 309 -5.66 27.08 -6.07
CA LEU A 309 -6.65 26.09 -5.64
C LEU A 309 -6.69 24.93 -6.64
N LEU A 310 -6.56 23.71 -6.13
CA LEU A 310 -6.56 22.48 -6.93
C LEU A 310 -7.89 21.71 -6.79
N GLY A 311 -8.48 21.72 -5.60
CA GLY A 311 -9.69 20.96 -5.33
C GLY A 311 -10.16 21.04 -3.89
N ALA A 312 -11.01 20.09 -3.52
CA ALA A 312 -11.58 19.96 -2.19
C ALA A 312 -11.46 18.52 -1.67
N VAL A 313 -11.50 18.35 -0.35
CA VAL A 313 -11.57 17.05 0.31
C VAL A 313 -12.84 16.98 1.13
N TYR A 314 -13.59 15.89 0.93
CA TYR A 314 -14.71 15.51 1.78
C TYR A 314 -14.26 14.45 2.77
N ARG A 315 -14.74 14.53 4.01
CA ARG A 315 -14.40 13.57 5.05
C ARG A 315 -15.64 13.00 5.72
N MET A 316 -15.62 11.71 6.02
CA MET A 316 -16.64 11.08 6.84
C MET A 316 -16.58 11.56 8.29
N PRO A 317 -17.72 11.70 8.97
CA PRO A 317 -17.75 12.18 10.36
C PRO A 317 -17.18 11.18 11.37
N VAL A 318 -17.15 9.89 11.02
CA VAL A 318 -16.78 8.80 11.95
C VAL A 318 -15.87 7.80 11.23
N ALA A 319 -14.75 7.47 11.87
CA ALA A 319 -13.83 6.45 11.39
C ALA A 319 -14.51 5.06 11.26
N GLY A 320 -14.13 4.31 10.23
CA GLY A 320 -14.68 2.99 9.93
C GLY A 320 -16.05 2.98 9.25
N ARG A 321 -16.80 4.10 9.25
CA ARG A 321 -18.04 4.22 8.48
C ARG A 321 -17.73 4.50 7.01
N PRO A 322 -18.22 3.66 6.07
CA PRO A 322 -18.00 3.90 4.66
C PRO A 322 -18.75 5.17 4.22
N GLY A 323 -18.07 6.08 3.54
CA GLY A 323 -18.68 7.14 2.74
C GLY A 323 -19.47 6.63 1.53
N PRO A 324 -20.45 7.41 1.03
CA PRO A 324 -21.30 7.05 -0.10
C PRO A 324 -20.52 7.03 -1.42
N GLU A 325 -20.89 6.15 -2.35
CA GLU A 325 -20.22 5.97 -3.65
C GLU A 325 -21.13 6.43 -4.80
N PRO A 326 -21.36 7.74 -4.97
CA PRO A 326 -22.25 8.20 -6.03
C PRO A 326 -21.73 7.81 -7.42
N GLY A 327 -20.41 7.61 -7.59
CA GLY A 327 -19.79 7.15 -8.83
C GLY A 327 -19.39 5.68 -8.86
N ALA A 328 -19.75 4.86 -7.86
CA ALA A 328 -19.16 3.54 -7.66
C ALA A 328 -17.63 3.59 -7.77
N ALA A 329 -17.04 2.77 -8.65
CA ALA A 329 -15.59 2.70 -8.89
C ALA A 329 -14.96 3.99 -9.45
N ILE A 330 -15.76 5.01 -9.83
CA ILE A 330 -15.24 6.31 -10.28
C ILE A 330 -14.85 7.18 -9.08
N THR A 331 -15.63 7.17 -8.00
CA THR A 331 -15.39 7.98 -6.81
C THR A 331 -14.55 7.21 -5.80
N ARG A 332 -13.40 7.76 -5.40
CA ARG A 332 -12.41 7.05 -4.60
C ARG A 332 -12.36 7.57 -3.16
N TRP A 333 -12.83 6.74 -2.23
CA TRP A 333 -12.62 6.97 -0.79
C TRP A 333 -11.36 6.28 -0.33
N HIS A 334 -10.60 6.94 0.53
CA HIS A 334 -9.45 6.38 1.21
C HIS A 334 -9.38 6.87 2.66
N ALA A 335 -8.70 6.14 3.53
CA ALA A 335 -8.45 6.55 4.92
C ALA A 335 -6.97 6.51 5.20
N HIS A 336 -6.47 7.30 6.16
CA HIS A 336 -5.06 7.24 6.55
C HIS A 336 -4.94 6.58 7.92
N ASN A 337 -3.93 5.74 8.10
CA ASN A 337 -3.49 5.31 9.40
C ASN A 337 -2.49 6.31 9.97
N ILE A 338 -2.69 6.68 11.22
CA ILE A 338 -1.78 7.51 11.99
C ILE A 338 -1.28 6.70 13.19
N CYS A 339 -0.06 7.00 13.63
CA CYS A 339 0.53 6.38 14.80
C CYS A 339 0.54 7.36 15.95
N LEU A 340 -0.35 7.18 16.91
CA LEU A 340 -0.43 8.00 18.12
C LEU A 340 0.64 7.53 19.11
N THR A 341 1.43 8.46 19.64
CA THR A 341 2.50 8.14 20.59
C THR A 341 2.46 9.10 21.78
N PRO A 342 2.74 8.65 23.02
CA PRO A 342 2.87 9.55 24.16
C PRO A 342 4.17 10.38 24.13
N LEU A 343 5.11 10.08 23.23
CA LEU A 343 6.35 10.83 23.06
C LEU A 343 6.15 11.99 22.07
N PRO A 344 6.73 13.18 22.30
CA PRO A 344 6.67 14.28 21.33
C PRO A 344 7.17 13.83 19.94
N PRO A 345 6.47 14.15 18.82
CA PRO A 345 5.41 15.15 18.68
C PRO A 345 3.96 14.66 18.93
N GLY A 346 3.75 13.46 19.48
CA GLY A 346 2.41 12.97 19.84
C GLY A 346 1.71 12.15 18.74
N ALA A 347 2.15 12.29 17.49
CA ALA A 347 1.72 11.49 16.36
C ALA A 347 2.86 11.31 15.35
N GLY A 348 2.90 10.16 14.69
CA GLY A 348 3.88 9.80 13.67
C GLY A 348 3.23 9.10 12.48
N LEU A 349 3.97 9.05 11.37
CA LEU A 349 3.56 8.30 10.20
C LEU A 349 3.77 6.80 10.43
N PRO A 350 2.92 5.93 9.83
CA PRO A 350 3.16 4.49 9.83
C PRO A 350 4.51 4.14 9.24
N SER A 351 5.09 3.06 9.74
CA SER A 351 6.30 2.46 9.20
C SER A 351 6.07 2.02 7.75
N PRO A 352 7.14 1.81 6.97
CA PRO A 352 7.05 1.26 5.61
C PRO A 352 6.31 -0.08 5.50
N PHE A 353 6.08 -0.78 6.62
CA PHE A 353 5.33 -2.04 6.68
C PHE A 353 3.90 -1.85 7.19
N GLY A 354 3.38 -0.62 7.19
CA GLY A 354 2.01 -0.28 7.64
C GLY A 354 1.80 -0.30 9.16
N GLY A 355 2.78 -0.77 9.94
CA GLY A 355 2.71 -0.81 11.40
C GLY A 355 3.21 0.47 12.07
N CYS A 356 2.82 0.70 13.33
CA CYS A 356 3.35 1.82 14.11
C CYS A 356 4.66 1.46 14.81
N SER A 357 5.50 2.46 15.07
CA SER A 357 6.73 2.28 15.86
C SER A 357 6.42 1.72 17.26
N ALA A 358 7.41 1.09 17.90
CA ALA A 358 7.23 0.59 19.26
C ALA A 358 6.73 1.71 20.19
N LEU A 359 5.80 1.37 21.09
CA LEU A 359 5.12 2.30 22.01
C LEU A 359 4.16 3.30 21.34
N SER A 360 3.74 3.04 20.10
CA SER A 360 2.71 3.81 19.39
C SER A 360 1.46 2.95 19.14
N ILE A 361 0.29 3.58 19.13
CA ILE A 361 -1.01 2.96 18.84
C ILE A 361 -1.47 3.43 17.46
N GLY A 362 -1.80 2.47 16.58
CA GLY A 362 -2.40 2.78 15.29
C GLY A 362 -3.85 3.24 15.45
N ALA A 363 -4.20 4.34 14.77
CA ALA A 363 -5.56 4.79 14.62
C ALA A 363 -5.84 5.09 13.14
N THR A 364 -7.01 4.67 12.65
CA THR A 364 -7.44 4.98 11.28
C THR A 364 -8.29 6.25 11.31
N MET A 365 -7.93 7.22 10.49
CA MET A 365 -8.73 8.43 10.30
C MET A 365 -10.04 8.10 9.57
N PRO A 366 -11.08 8.94 9.70
CA PRO A 366 -12.25 8.81 8.85
C PRO A 366 -11.89 8.87 7.37
N GLU A 367 -12.62 8.09 6.57
CA GLU A 367 -12.42 8.08 5.13
C GLU A 367 -12.63 9.48 4.54
N MET A 368 -11.87 9.76 3.51
CA MET A 368 -11.86 11.00 2.77
C MET A 368 -11.82 10.75 1.27
N MET A 369 -12.33 11.71 0.52
CA MET A 369 -12.33 11.71 -0.94
C MET A 369 -11.89 13.07 -1.43
N HIS A 370 -10.86 13.06 -2.26
CA HIS A 370 -10.43 14.24 -2.99
C HIS A 370 -11.30 14.42 -4.23
N VAL A 371 -11.63 15.67 -4.52
CA VAL A 371 -12.30 16.07 -5.75
C VAL A 371 -11.48 17.21 -6.36
N TRP A 372 -10.71 16.87 -7.39
CA TRP A 372 -9.90 17.80 -8.15
C TRP A 372 -10.79 18.57 -9.12
N THR A 373 -10.74 19.90 -9.03
CA THR A 373 -11.55 20.80 -9.84
C THR A 373 -10.75 21.46 -10.97
N VAL A 374 -9.46 21.18 -11.00
CA VAL A 374 -8.54 21.50 -12.08
C VAL A 374 -8.45 20.30 -13.02
N GLY A 375 -7.93 20.51 -14.24
CA GLY A 375 -7.75 19.44 -15.24
C GLY A 375 -6.63 18.46 -14.89
N ASN A 376 -6.74 17.79 -13.74
CA ASN A 376 -5.83 16.73 -13.31
C ASN A 376 -5.82 15.62 -14.38
N PRO A 377 -4.66 15.24 -14.93
CA PRO A 377 -4.56 14.15 -15.92
C PRO A 377 -5.22 12.83 -15.49
N GLY A 378 -5.16 12.49 -14.19
CA GLY A 378 -5.83 11.31 -13.63
C GLY A 378 -7.36 11.45 -13.49
N GLY A 379 -7.89 12.64 -13.78
CA GLY A 379 -9.31 12.97 -13.63
C GLY A 379 -9.69 13.54 -12.25
N PRO A 380 -10.97 13.90 -12.06
CA PRO A 380 -11.43 14.62 -10.87
C PRO A 380 -11.38 13.81 -9.57
N TYR A 381 -11.26 12.49 -9.64
CA TYR A 381 -11.26 11.58 -8.48
C TYR A 381 -9.97 10.75 -8.36
N ALA A 382 -8.90 11.19 -9.04
CA ALA A 382 -7.58 10.61 -8.85
C ALA A 382 -7.15 10.73 -7.39
N GLU A 383 -6.33 9.79 -6.91
CA GLU A 383 -5.88 9.78 -5.52
C GLU A 383 -4.94 10.96 -5.21
N SER A 384 -4.10 11.32 -6.17
CA SER A 384 -3.09 12.36 -6.09
C SER A 384 -3.12 13.29 -7.29
N ILE A 385 -2.30 14.33 -7.23
CA ILE A 385 -1.97 15.17 -8.37
C ILE A 385 -0.47 15.06 -8.69
N ASP A 386 -0.14 14.94 -9.98
CA ASP A 386 1.26 14.93 -10.40
C ASP A 386 1.95 16.24 -9.95
N GLN A 387 3.07 16.10 -9.25
CA GLN A 387 3.74 17.24 -8.63
C GLN A 387 4.25 18.22 -9.68
N LYS A 388 4.83 17.70 -10.77
CA LYS A 388 5.37 18.54 -11.83
C LYS A 388 4.25 19.35 -12.48
N TRP A 389 3.14 18.69 -12.80
CA TRP A 389 1.95 19.33 -13.34
C TRP A 389 1.40 20.39 -12.38
N ALA A 390 1.34 20.11 -11.07
CA ALA A 390 0.82 21.05 -10.07
C ALA A 390 1.69 22.30 -9.95
N TYR A 391 3.02 22.17 -9.98
CA TYR A 391 3.93 23.33 -10.02
C TYR A 391 3.80 24.12 -11.33
N ASP A 392 3.71 23.44 -12.47
CA ASP A 392 3.48 24.09 -13.76
C ASP A 392 2.14 24.85 -13.77
N TYR A 393 1.10 24.27 -13.19
CA TYR A 393 -0.21 24.90 -13.01
C TYR A 393 -0.11 26.15 -12.11
N ASN A 394 0.56 26.04 -10.95
CA ASN A 394 0.77 27.18 -10.04
C ASN A 394 1.54 28.32 -10.70
N SER A 395 2.52 28.02 -11.54
CA SER A 395 3.30 29.06 -12.24
C SER A 395 2.41 29.95 -13.12
N LYS A 396 1.39 29.35 -13.75
CA LYS A 396 0.46 29.98 -14.72
C LYS A 396 -0.77 30.59 -14.05
N HIS A 397 -1.31 29.93 -13.03
CA HIS A 397 -2.60 30.26 -12.41
C HIS A 397 -2.49 30.76 -10.97
N GLY A 398 -1.30 30.70 -10.38
CA GLY A 398 -1.04 31.06 -8.99
C GLY A 398 -1.30 32.53 -8.72
N LYS A 399 -2.10 32.81 -7.69
CA LYS A 399 -2.27 34.16 -7.15
C LYS A 399 -1.19 34.45 -6.13
N PRO A 400 -0.75 35.72 -5.97
CA PRO A 400 0.22 36.08 -4.96
C PRO A 400 -0.22 35.61 -3.57
N TRP A 401 0.69 34.97 -2.86
CA TRP A 401 0.53 34.50 -1.48
C TRP A 401 1.82 34.74 -0.72
N GLN A 402 1.73 35.51 0.35
CA GLN A 402 2.79 35.62 1.34
C GLN A 402 2.18 35.15 2.65
N ASN A 403 2.85 34.20 3.30
CA ASN A 403 2.41 33.73 4.60
C ASN A 403 2.51 34.93 5.55
N GLY A 404 1.35 35.44 5.99
CA GLY A 404 1.31 36.50 7.00
C GLY A 404 1.99 35.95 8.25
N SER A 405 3.09 36.59 8.63
CA SER A 405 3.92 36.29 9.81
C SER A 405 3.11 36.14 11.09
#